data_AF-A0A521VID6-F1
#
_entry.id   AF-A0A521VID6-F1
#
_cell.length_a   1.000
_cell.length_b   1.000
_cell.length_c   1.000
_cell.angle_alpha   90.00
_cell.angle_beta   90.00
_cell.angle_gamma   90.00
#
_symmetry.space_group_name_H-M   'P 1'
#
loop_
_entity.id
_entity.type
_entity.pdbx_description
1 polymer ?
#
loop_
_entity_poly.entity_id
_entity_poly.type
_entity_poly.pdbx_seq_one_letter_code
_entity_poly.pdbx_strand_id
1 'polypeptide(L)'
;MPAVLVISVLLLSTNLLHYMSRAPSMAHAYLFFLSSVFVFLTPRLFEKPSYGNYLLAGLLLGLMILIRPTLGVVALYPLLYGIRNAEDFKARIGFLKHHFKKIVLAMLPVVLVWLPQMYYWHYITGHWIYYSYEKEGFDFLVNPQILKVLFSPLNGWLLYNPVMLIPLVGIFPLLRGNRLNSIAIFAILAISTYIFGSWWCWWFGGAYGHRSYIELLPFLAFPLCYIVSYIFSKPRGAIKWALLALIVLFCYYNMRMNYLYEGVWSERWWSWEHYLPVLKQVFFIS
;
A
#
# COMPACT_ATOMS: atom_id res chain seq x y z
N MET A 1 -15.09 -18.20 1.22
CA MET A 1 -16.01 -17.04 1.08
C MET A 1 -15.37 -15.71 1.47
N PRO A 2 -14.71 -15.52 2.65
CA PRO A 2 -14.18 -14.22 3.04
C PRO A 2 -13.08 -13.68 2.11
N ALA A 3 -12.19 -14.55 1.63
CA ALA A 3 -11.08 -14.13 0.75
C ALA A 3 -11.55 -13.53 -0.58
N VAL A 4 -12.52 -14.16 -1.25
CA VAL A 4 -13.09 -13.65 -2.51
C VAL A 4 -13.73 -12.28 -2.27
N LEU A 5 -14.54 -12.16 -1.21
CA LEU A 5 -15.15 -10.89 -0.84
C LEU A 5 -14.11 -9.80 -0.59
N VAL A 6 -13.05 -10.08 0.18
CA VAL A 6 -11.97 -9.13 0.47
C VAL A 6 -11.29 -8.67 -0.82
N ILE A 7 -10.96 -9.59 -1.74
CA ILE A 7 -10.33 -9.26 -3.02
C ILE A 7 -11.28 -8.41 -3.88
N SER A 8 -12.56 -8.78 -3.96
CA SER A 8 -13.58 -7.98 -4.66
C SER A 8 -13.71 -6.58 -4.08
N VAL A 9 -13.65 -6.44 -2.76
CA VAL A 9 -13.70 -5.14 -2.07
C VAL A 9 -12.47 -4.30 -2.39
N LEU A 10 -11.27 -4.87 -2.33
CA LEU A 10 -10.05 -4.15 -2.70
C LEU A 10 -10.09 -3.69 -4.17
N LEU A 11 -10.58 -4.53 -5.07
CA LEU A 11 -10.69 -4.18 -6.49
C LEU A 11 -11.74 -3.09 -6.74
N LEU A 12 -12.98 -3.27 -6.26
CA LEU A 12 -14.13 -2.45 -6.64
C LEU A 12 -14.32 -1.19 -5.81
N SER A 13 -13.77 -1.16 -4.59
CA SER A 13 -13.99 -0.08 -3.63
C SER A 13 -12.74 0.74 -3.34
N THR A 14 -11.65 0.49 -4.08
CA THR A 14 -10.45 1.33 -4.04
C THR A 14 -10.08 1.79 -5.45
N ASN A 15 -9.13 2.72 -5.50
CA ASN A 15 -8.51 3.18 -6.73
C ASN A 15 -7.76 2.07 -7.50
N LEU A 16 -7.59 0.86 -6.99
CA LEU A 16 -6.95 -0.25 -7.71
C LEU A 16 -7.58 -0.49 -9.10
N LEU A 17 -8.91 -0.55 -9.21
CA LEU A 17 -9.57 -0.74 -10.52
C LEU A 17 -9.22 0.39 -11.50
N HIS A 18 -9.11 1.64 -11.04
CA HIS A 18 -8.71 2.77 -11.87
C HIS A 18 -7.36 2.54 -12.55
N TYR A 19 -6.35 2.15 -11.78
CA TYR A 19 -4.99 1.97 -12.28
C TYR A 19 -4.81 0.64 -13.01
N MET A 20 -5.77 -0.28 -12.94
CA MET A 20 -5.79 -1.48 -13.77
C MET A 20 -6.50 -1.26 -15.12
N SER A 21 -7.51 -0.39 -15.19
CA SER A 21 -8.33 -0.22 -16.39
C SER A 21 -8.10 1.10 -17.14
N ARG A 22 -8.08 2.24 -16.45
CA ARG A 22 -7.99 3.58 -17.05
C ARG A 22 -6.57 4.12 -17.13
N ALA A 23 -5.70 3.72 -16.20
CA ALA A 23 -4.30 4.13 -16.16
C ALA A 23 -3.32 2.92 -16.08
N PRO A 24 -3.44 1.91 -16.96
CA PRO A 24 -2.63 0.67 -16.87
C PRO A 24 -1.14 0.89 -17.13
N SER A 25 -0.75 1.98 -17.78
CA SER A 25 0.65 2.35 -17.98
C SER A 25 1.35 2.84 -16.71
N MET A 26 0.60 3.15 -15.64
CA MET A 26 1.16 3.54 -14.36
C MET A 26 1.70 2.32 -13.60
N ALA A 27 2.72 2.54 -12.79
CA ALA A 27 3.42 1.48 -12.06
C ALA A 27 2.58 0.75 -10.98
N HIS A 28 1.46 1.32 -10.53
CA HIS A 28 0.77 0.89 -9.30
C HIS A 28 0.17 -0.52 -9.36
N ALA A 29 -0.39 -0.93 -10.50
CA ALA A 29 -0.93 -2.29 -10.64
C ALA A 29 0.20 -3.34 -10.54
N TYR A 30 1.36 -3.05 -11.13
CA TYR A 30 2.55 -3.90 -11.05
C TYR A 30 3.10 -3.95 -9.62
N LEU A 31 3.18 -2.81 -8.94
CA LEU A 31 3.61 -2.74 -7.54
C LEU A 31 2.65 -3.49 -6.60
N PHE A 32 1.33 -3.41 -6.83
CA PHE A 32 0.35 -4.20 -6.09
C PHE A 32 0.60 -5.71 -6.24
N PHE A 33 0.89 -6.17 -7.47
CA PHE A 33 1.25 -7.56 -7.72
C PHE A 33 2.55 -7.95 -6.98
N LEU A 34 3.62 -7.15 -7.12
CA LEU A 34 4.90 -7.42 -6.45
C LEU A 34 4.74 -7.47 -4.92
N SER A 35 4.04 -6.51 -4.33
CA SER A 35 3.70 -6.50 -2.89
C SER A 35 2.90 -7.74 -2.49
N SER A 36 1.95 -8.18 -3.31
CA SER A 36 1.14 -9.39 -3.04
C SER A 36 2.00 -10.65 -3.02
N VAL A 37 2.87 -10.83 -4.01
CA VAL A 37 3.80 -11.97 -4.07
C VAL A 37 4.80 -11.90 -2.91
N PHE A 38 5.28 -10.71 -2.54
CA PHE A 38 6.20 -10.51 -1.43
C PHE A 38 5.59 -10.92 -0.09
N VAL A 39 4.34 -10.50 0.16
CA VAL A 39 3.58 -10.92 1.34
C VAL A 39 3.37 -12.44 1.36
N PHE A 40 3.01 -13.05 0.22
CA PHE A 40 2.85 -14.49 0.09
C PHE A 40 4.16 -15.27 0.32
N LEU A 41 5.29 -14.71 -0.12
CA LEU A 41 6.62 -15.32 0.03
C LEU A 41 7.16 -15.21 1.45
N THR A 42 6.79 -14.16 2.18
CA THR A 42 7.36 -13.86 3.51
C THR A 42 7.35 -15.03 4.50
N PRO A 43 6.24 -15.78 4.72
CA PRO A 43 6.24 -16.94 5.61
C PRO A 43 7.27 -18.02 5.19
N ARG A 44 7.44 -18.21 3.88
CA ARG A 44 8.34 -19.23 3.31
C ARG A 44 9.81 -18.91 3.54
N LEU A 45 10.17 -17.63 3.74
CA LEU A 45 11.53 -17.26 4.12
C LEU A 45 11.94 -17.86 5.47
N PHE A 46 10.96 -18.15 6.33
CA PHE A 46 11.18 -18.68 7.67
C PHE A 46 10.89 -20.19 7.74
N GLU A 47 9.80 -20.65 7.14
CA GLU A 47 9.40 -22.06 7.17
C GLU A 47 10.28 -22.95 6.27
N LYS A 48 10.73 -22.39 5.13
CA LYS A 48 11.54 -23.10 4.12
C LYS A 48 12.63 -22.16 3.60
N PRO A 49 13.69 -21.87 4.38
CA PRO A 49 14.71 -20.88 4.04
C PRO A 49 15.62 -21.37 2.90
N SER A 50 15.10 -21.53 1.69
CA SER A 50 15.85 -21.94 0.50
C SER A 50 16.52 -20.74 -0.17
N TYR A 51 17.63 -20.96 -0.88
CA TYR A 51 18.26 -19.90 -1.69
C TYR A 51 17.29 -19.29 -2.69
N GLY A 52 16.45 -20.11 -3.34
CA GLY A 52 15.43 -19.63 -4.29
C GLY A 52 14.43 -18.66 -3.66
N ASN A 53 13.96 -18.91 -2.43
CA ASN A 53 13.04 -18.00 -1.74
C ASN A 53 13.72 -16.66 -1.40
N TYR A 54 14.98 -16.69 -0.94
CA TYR A 54 15.72 -15.46 -0.64
C TYR A 54 16.06 -14.67 -1.90
N LEU A 55 16.47 -15.34 -2.98
CA LEU A 55 16.70 -14.70 -4.29
C LEU A 55 15.42 -14.08 -4.83
N LEU A 56 14.28 -14.78 -4.76
CA LEU A 56 13.00 -14.23 -5.18
C LEU A 56 12.58 -13.03 -4.31
N ALA A 57 12.79 -13.08 -3.00
CA ALA A 57 12.48 -11.94 -2.12
C ALA A 57 13.36 -10.73 -2.44
N GLY A 58 14.65 -10.95 -2.70
CA GLY A 58 15.57 -9.91 -3.17
C GLY A 58 15.16 -9.32 -4.50
N LEU A 59 14.76 -10.15 -5.47
CA LEU A 59 14.26 -9.72 -6.77
C LEU A 59 13.02 -8.83 -6.62
N LEU A 60 12.02 -9.28 -5.86
CA LEU A 60 10.78 -8.55 -5.62
C LEU A 60 11.05 -7.20 -4.93
N LEU A 61 11.85 -7.19 -3.87
CA LEU A 61 12.19 -5.97 -3.15
C LEU A 61 13.03 -5.01 -4.02
N GLY A 62 13.98 -5.54 -4.80
CA GLY A 62 14.78 -4.77 -5.74
C GLY A 62 13.94 -4.08 -6.81
N LEU A 63 12.99 -4.81 -7.42
CA LEU A 63 12.03 -4.25 -8.37
C LEU A 63 11.11 -3.21 -7.73
N MET A 64 10.56 -3.49 -6.54
CA MET A 64 9.69 -2.54 -5.83
C MET A 64 10.43 -1.23 -5.52
N ILE A 65 11.66 -1.30 -5.01
CA ILE A 65 12.48 -0.11 -4.69
C ILE A 65 12.93 0.62 -5.95
N LEU A 66 13.28 -0.11 -7.03
CA LEU A 66 13.64 0.50 -8.32
C LEU A 66 12.48 1.33 -8.87
N ILE A 67 11.27 0.76 -8.88
CA ILE A 67 10.06 1.45 -9.35
C ILE A 67 9.66 2.58 -8.40
N ARG A 68 9.75 2.34 -7.09
CA ARG A 68 9.41 3.31 -6.05
C ARG A 68 10.34 3.17 -4.83
N PRO A 69 11.31 4.07 -4.65
CA PRO A 69 12.23 4.01 -3.51
C PRO A 69 11.53 3.97 -2.14
N THR A 70 10.37 4.64 -2.02
CA THR A 70 9.56 4.65 -0.80
C THR A 70 9.06 3.26 -0.38
N LEU A 71 8.99 2.30 -1.31
CA LEU A 71 8.60 0.92 -0.99
C LEU A 71 9.67 0.14 -0.23
N GLY A 72 10.87 0.68 -0.01
CA GLY A 72 11.84 0.06 0.90
C GLY A 72 11.27 -0.21 2.30
N VAL A 73 10.27 0.56 2.73
CA VAL A 73 9.55 0.38 4.00
C VAL A 73 8.89 -1.01 4.12
N VAL A 74 8.49 -1.65 3.01
CA VAL A 74 7.83 -2.97 3.08
C VAL A 74 8.77 -4.09 3.54
N ALA A 75 10.09 -3.86 3.50
CA ALA A 75 11.08 -4.77 4.09
C ALA A 75 10.87 -4.97 5.61
N LEU A 76 10.17 -4.05 6.28
CA LEU A 76 9.74 -4.23 7.66
C LEU A 76 8.82 -5.45 7.84
N TYR A 77 8.10 -5.87 6.80
CA TYR A 77 7.18 -7.00 6.90
C TYR A 77 7.88 -8.32 7.26
N PRO A 78 8.86 -8.84 6.49
CA PRO A 78 9.62 -10.02 6.90
C PRO A 78 10.43 -9.78 8.18
N LEU A 79 10.95 -8.58 8.41
CA LEU A 79 11.74 -8.29 9.61
C LEU A 79 10.91 -8.41 10.89
N LEU A 80 9.66 -7.97 10.88
CA LEU A 80 8.73 -8.00 12.01
C LEU A 80 7.75 -9.18 11.96
N TYR A 81 7.90 -10.08 10.98
CA TYR A 81 7.01 -11.22 10.80
C TYR A 81 7.07 -12.15 12.02
N GLY A 82 5.92 -12.44 12.62
CA GLY A 82 5.77 -13.36 13.75
C GLY A 82 6.31 -12.87 15.09
N ILE A 83 6.79 -11.62 15.21
CA ILE A 83 7.42 -11.11 16.44
C ILE A 83 6.36 -10.62 17.43
N ARG A 84 6.17 -11.29 18.56
CA ARG A 84 5.17 -10.90 19.58
C ARG A 84 5.79 -10.32 20.84
N ASN A 85 7.03 -10.68 21.14
CA ASN A 85 7.75 -10.26 22.35
C ASN A 85 9.26 -10.07 22.07
N ALA A 86 10.00 -9.68 23.10
CA ALA A 86 11.44 -9.47 23.00
C ALA A 86 12.24 -10.77 22.75
N GLU A 87 11.73 -11.92 23.15
CA GLU A 87 12.37 -13.23 22.91
C GLU A 87 12.28 -13.60 21.43
N ASP A 88 11.11 -13.43 20.81
CA ASP A 88 10.91 -13.61 19.37
C ASP A 88 11.85 -12.69 18.56
N PHE A 89 12.05 -11.46 19.03
CA PHE A 89 12.97 -10.52 18.40
C PHE A 89 14.43 -10.97 18.49
N LYS A 90 14.86 -11.47 19.67
CA LYS A 90 16.20 -12.07 19.82
C LYS A 90 16.36 -13.30 18.93
N ALA A 91 15.35 -14.18 18.88
CA ALA A 91 15.34 -15.35 18.01
C ALA A 91 15.40 -14.96 16.53
N ARG A 92 14.71 -13.87 16.13
CA ARG A 92 14.81 -13.30 14.78
C ARG A 92 16.24 -12.87 14.45
N ILE A 93 16.91 -12.15 15.34
CA ILE A 93 18.31 -11.75 15.13
C ILE A 93 19.20 -13.00 14.97
N GLY A 94 19.03 -14.00 15.82
CA GLY A 94 19.75 -15.29 15.70
C GLY A 94 19.51 -15.98 14.36
N PHE A 95 18.26 -16.04 13.91
CA PHE A 95 17.87 -16.60 12.62
C PHE A 95 18.51 -15.85 11.44
N LEU A 96 18.49 -14.51 11.47
CA LEU A 96 19.10 -13.68 10.42
C LEU A 96 20.62 -13.87 10.36
N LYS A 97 21.28 -13.99 11.52
CA LYS A 97 22.72 -14.31 11.59
C LYS A 97 23.01 -15.70 11.02
N HIS A 98 22.22 -16.70 11.40
CA HIS A 98 22.38 -18.07 10.91
C HIS A 98 22.19 -18.19 9.38
N HIS A 99 21.29 -17.40 8.81
CA HIS A 99 21.05 -17.36 7.37
C HIS A 99 21.67 -16.16 6.65
N PHE A 100 22.69 -15.52 7.25
CA PHE A 100 23.31 -14.30 6.71
C PHE A 100 23.79 -14.47 5.26
N LYS A 101 24.39 -15.63 4.92
CA LYS A 101 24.80 -15.92 3.54
C LYS A 101 23.64 -15.84 2.54
N LYS A 102 22.45 -16.32 2.90
CA LYS A 102 21.26 -16.29 2.03
C LYS A 102 20.73 -14.86 1.88
N ILE A 103 20.80 -14.06 2.94
CA ILE A 103 20.44 -12.63 2.92
C ILE A 103 21.39 -11.85 2.01
N VAL A 104 22.70 -12.08 2.14
CA VAL A 104 23.70 -11.43 1.26
C VAL A 104 23.48 -11.85 -0.20
N LEU A 105 23.21 -13.13 -0.46
CA LEU A 105 22.89 -13.58 -1.82
C LEU A 105 21.58 -13.00 -2.35
N ALA A 106 20.61 -12.66 -1.51
CA ALA A 106 19.40 -11.95 -1.93
C ALA A 106 19.71 -10.55 -2.52
N MET A 107 20.89 -9.99 -2.26
CA MET A 107 21.32 -8.73 -2.88
C MET A 107 21.73 -8.88 -4.35
N LEU A 108 22.10 -10.09 -4.81
CA LEU A 108 22.43 -10.32 -6.23
C LEU A 108 21.29 -9.89 -7.17
N PRO A 109 20.05 -10.38 -7.04
CA PRO A 109 18.96 -9.96 -7.91
C PRO A 109 18.59 -8.48 -7.75
N VAL A 110 18.80 -7.88 -6.57
CA VAL A 110 18.65 -6.43 -6.40
C VAL A 110 19.63 -5.69 -7.30
N VAL A 111 20.92 -6.04 -7.23
CA VAL A 111 21.96 -5.43 -8.08
C VAL A 111 21.65 -5.67 -9.56
N LEU A 112 21.31 -6.90 -9.94
CA LEU A 112 21.01 -7.25 -11.33
C LEU A 112 19.87 -6.41 -11.93
N VAL A 113 18.82 -6.12 -11.14
CA VAL A 113 17.70 -5.28 -11.57
C VAL A 113 18.08 -3.80 -11.63
N TRP A 114 18.98 -3.34 -10.76
CA TRP A 114 19.44 -1.95 -10.74
C TRP A 114 20.49 -1.65 -11.82
N LEU A 115 21.27 -2.64 -12.27
CA LEU A 115 22.33 -2.45 -13.26
C LEU A 115 21.83 -1.80 -14.57
N PRO A 116 20.72 -2.23 -15.21
CA PRO A 116 20.18 -1.56 -16.38
C PRO A 116 19.83 -0.09 -16.12
N GLN A 117 19.23 0.23 -14.97
CA GLN A 117 18.87 1.60 -14.60
C GLN A 117 20.12 2.47 -14.39
N MET A 118 21.11 1.95 -13.68
CA MET A 118 22.36 2.66 -13.40
C MET A 118 23.18 2.88 -14.68
N TYR A 119 23.22 1.88 -15.57
CA TYR A 119 23.82 2.02 -16.89
C TYR A 119 23.10 3.08 -17.73
N TYR A 120 21.76 3.08 -17.74
CA TYR A 120 20.98 4.11 -18.42
C TYR A 120 21.30 5.51 -17.91
N TRP A 121 21.34 5.71 -16.59
CA TRP A 121 21.74 6.99 -16.00
C TRP A 121 23.16 7.37 -16.42
N HIS A 122 24.12 6.46 -16.31
CA HIS A 122 25.49 6.74 -16.69
C HIS A 122 25.62 7.10 -18.18
N TYR A 123 24.90 6.40 -19.05
CA TYR A 123 24.91 6.65 -20.49
C TYR A 123 24.36 8.05 -20.85
N ILE A 124 23.31 8.51 -20.16
CA ILE A 124 22.64 9.78 -20.47
C ILE A 124 23.25 10.97 -19.72
N THR A 125 23.59 10.81 -18.44
CA THR A 125 23.99 11.92 -17.55
C THR A 125 25.45 11.85 -17.13
N GLY A 126 26.17 10.76 -17.42
CA GLY A 126 27.53 10.52 -16.94
C GLY A 126 27.61 10.03 -15.49
N HIS A 127 26.48 9.90 -14.79
CA HIS A 127 26.45 9.50 -13.38
C HIS A 127 25.76 8.14 -13.18
N TRP A 128 26.37 7.25 -12.39
CA TRP A 128 25.80 5.92 -12.08
C TRP A 128 24.54 5.97 -11.22
N ILE A 129 24.34 7.05 -10.47
CA ILE A 129 23.12 7.33 -9.70
C ILE A 129 22.74 8.78 -10.00
N TYR A 130 21.52 8.99 -10.47
CA TYR A 130 21.03 10.32 -10.85
C TYR A 130 19.67 10.61 -10.23
N TYR A 131 19.55 11.73 -9.51
CA TYR A 131 18.30 12.17 -8.91
C TYR A 131 17.53 13.07 -9.88
N SER A 132 16.58 12.49 -10.62
CA SER A 132 15.82 13.17 -11.66
C SER A 132 14.84 14.24 -11.16
N TYR A 133 14.60 14.27 -9.86
CA TYR A 133 13.63 15.14 -9.21
C TYR A 133 14.25 16.47 -8.74
N GLU A 134 15.59 16.62 -8.83
CA GLU A 134 16.37 17.83 -8.55
C GLU A 134 15.89 18.66 -7.33
N LYS A 135 15.01 19.65 -7.56
CA LYS A 135 14.50 20.59 -6.55
C LYS A 135 13.35 20.05 -5.71
N GLU A 136 12.79 18.92 -6.10
CA GLU A 136 11.72 18.25 -5.37
C GLU A 136 12.30 17.39 -4.25
N GLY A 137 11.61 17.34 -3.11
CA GLY A 137 12.10 16.60 -1.96
C GLY A 137 11.08 16.47 -0.84
N PHE A 138 11.59 16.30 0.38
CA PHE A 138 10.79 16.16 1.60
C PHE A 138 10.61 17.49 2.34
N ASP A 139 9.98 18.46 1.69
CA ASP A 139 9.77 19.82 2.23
C ASP A 139 8.95 19.83 3.52
N PHE A 140 8.09 18.82 3.70
CA PHE A 140 7.18 18.70 4.85
C PHE A 140 7.67 17.69 5.89
N LEU A 141 8.97 17.40 5.97
CA LEU A 141 9.51 16.42 6.93
C LEU A 141 9.16 16.76 8.40
N VAL A 142 9.27 18.04 8.79
CA VAL A 142 8.96 18.48 10.16
C VAL A 142 7.45 18.60 10.41
N ASN A 143 6.69 18.99 9.39
CA ASN A 143 5.24 19.18 9.47
C ASN A 143 4.52 18.43 8.35
N PRO A 144 4.45 17.09 8.44
CA PRO A 144 3.89 16.27 7.38
C PRO A 144 2.39 16.53 7.23
N GLN A 145 1.94 16.63 5.99
CA GLN A 145 0.56 16.98 5.64
C GLN A 145 -0.40 15.78 5.75
N ILE A 146 -0.33 15.03 6.86
CA ILE A 146 -1.03 13.75 7.08
C ILE A 146 -2.55 13.88 6.89
N LEU A 147 -3.17 14.88 7.53
CA LEU A 147 -4.62 15.07 7.40
C LEU A 147 -5.03 15.39 5.97
N LYS A 148 -4.19 16.10 5.21
CA LYS A 148 -4.45 16.40 3.80
C LYS A 148 -4.29 15.14 2.94
N VAL A 149 -3.25 14.34 3.17
CA VAL A 149 -3.06 13.03 2.54
C VAL A 149 -4.27 12.11 2.72
N LEU A 150 -4.91 12.15 3.90
CA LEU A 150 -6.05 11.28 4.20
C LEU A 150 -7.40 11.84 3.72
N PHE A 151 -7.62 13.15 3.81
CA PHE A 151 -8.97 13.74 3.69
C PHE A 151 -9.09 14.95 2.76
N SER A 152 -8.03 15.37 2.07
CA SER A 152 -8.11 16.50 1.15
C SER A 152 -8.95 16.18 -0.09
N PRO A 153 -9.69 17.16 -0.66
CA PRO A 153 -10.34 16.98 -1.95
C PRO A 153 -9.35 16.78 -3.09
N LEU A 154 -8.08 17.21 -3.00
CA LEU A 154 -7.10 16.98 -4.09
C LEU A 154 -6.89 15.49 -4.35
N ASN A 155 -6.62 14.72 -3.30
CA ASN A 155 -6.30 13.29 -3.44
C ASN A 155 -6.36 12.56 -2.10
N GLY A 156 -7.28 12.93 -1.21
CA GLY A 156 -7.38 12.32 0.12
C GLY A 156 -7.65 10.83 0.04
N TRP A 157 -6.77 10.00 0.56
CA TRP A 157 -6.88 8.55 0.43
C TRP A 157 -8.20 7.99 0.97
N LEU A 158 -8.61 8.41 2.18
CA LEU A 158 -9.83 7.94 2.82
C LEU A 158 -11.09 8.63 2.29
N LEU A 159 -10.95 9.85 1.77
CA LEU A 159 -12.05 10.56 1.12
C LEU A 159 -12.49 9.82 -0.17
N TYR A 160 -11.52 9.35 -0.95
CA TYR A 160 -11.77 8.65 -2.22
C TYR A 160 -11.96 7.13 -2.04
N ASN A 161 -11.39 6.53 -0.99
CA ASN A 161 -11.45 5.10 -0.71
C ASN A 161 -11.99 4.83 0.71
N PRO A 162 -13.23 5.25 1.05
CA PRO A 162 -13.74 5.21 2.42
C PRO A 162 -13.82 3.80 3.01
N VAL A 163 -13.87 2.76 2.17
CA VAL A 163 -13.82 1.36 2.61
C VAL A 163 -12.55 1.01 3.39
N MET A 164 -11.46 1.77 3.19
CA MET A 164 -10.21 1.58 3.91
C MET A 164 -10.31 1.96 5.40
N LEU A 165 -11.39 2.62 5.83
CA LEU A 165 -11.71 2.78 7.25
C LEU A 165 -11.92 1.42 7.95
N ILE A 166 -12.43 0.41 7.24
CA ILE A 166 -12.69 -0.92 7.81
C ILE A 166 -11.39 -1.62 8.26
N PRO A 167 -10.36 -1.81 7.40
CA PRO A 167 -9.08 -2.37 7.84
C PRO A 167 -8.35 -1.47 8.84
N LEU A 168 -8.49 -0.14 8.75
CA LEU A 168 -7.90 0.77 9.74
C LEU A 168 -8.47 0.57 11.14
N VAL A 169 -9.79 0.39 11.26
CA VAL A 169 -10.40 0.04 12.56
C VAL A 169 -10.04 -1.40 12.95
N GLY A 170 -10.00 -2.31 11.97
CA GLY A 170 -9.71 -3.72 12.19
C GLY A 170 -8.31 -4.05 12.66
N ILE A 171 -7.33 -3.18 12.41
CA ILE A 171 -5.95 -3.41 12.83
C ILE A 171 -5.76 -3.23 14.35
N PHE A 172 -6.48 -2.31 15.00
CA PHE A 172 -6.30 -2.02 16.43
C PHE A 172 -6.49 -3.23 17.36
N PRO A 173 -7.57 -4.04 17.27
CA PRO A 173 -7.69 -5.23 18.09
C PRO A 173 -6.63 -6.29 17.78
N LEU A 174 -6.06 -6.27 16.56
CA LEU A 174 -5.00 -7.19 16.16
C LEU A 174 -3.62 -6.78 16.70
N LEU A 175 -3.39 -5.50 16.98
CA LEU A 175 -2.12 -5.00 17.54
C LEU A 175 -1.80 -5.66 18.88
N ARG A 176 -2.84 -5.94 19.69
CA ARG A 176 -2.68 -6.67 20.94
C ARG A 176 -2.26 -8.11 20.66
N GLY A 177 -0.98 -8.42 20.91
CA GLY A 177 -0.39 -9.73 20.67
C GLY A 177 0.03 -9.98 19.21
N ASN A 178 0.16 -8.94 18.40
CA ASN A 178 0.62 -8.98 17.00
C ASN A 178 -0.05 -10.07 16.14
N ARG A 179 -1.38 -10.16 16.22
CA ARG A 179 -2.13 -11.13 15.40
C ARG A 179 -2.06 -10.71 13.94
N LEU A 180 -1.87 -11.69 13.04
CA LEU A 180 -1.74 -11.46 11.59
C LEU A 180 -0.63 -10.47 11.21
N ASN A 181 0.44 -10.38 12.01
CA ASN A 181 1.55 -9.43 11.80
C ASN A 181 1.10 -7.95 11.77
N SER A 182 0.04 -7.63 12.53
CA SER A 182 -0.55 -6.30 12.62
C SER A 182 0.44 -5.19 12.99
N ILE A 183 1.46 -5.46 13.83
CA ILE A 183 2.51 -4.49 14.16
C ILE A 183 3.29 -4.10 12.91
N ALA A 184 3.68 -5.08 12.09
CA ALA A 184 4.39 -4.84 10.85
C ALA A 184 3.53 -4.05 9.85
N ILE A 185 2.27 -4.47 9.68
CA ILE A 185 1.30 -3.80 8.78
C ILE A 185 1.08 -2.35 9.22
N PHE A 186 0.88 -2.12 10.53
CA PHE A 186 0.67 -0.80 11.09
C PHE A 186 1.92 0.08 10.95
N ALA A 187 3.10 -0.46 11.22
CA ALA A 187 4.36 0.27 11.05
C ALA A 187 4.57 0.67 9.59
N ILE A 188 4.35 -0.25 8.64
CA ILE A 188 4.45 0.04 7.20
C ILE A 188 3.47 1.14 6.81
N LEU A 189 2.21 1.04 7.24
CA LEU A 189 1.19 2.04 6.92
C LEU A 189 1.51 3.41 7.52
N ALA A 190 1.92 3.46 8.80
CA ALA A 190 2.24 4.69 9.51
C ALA A 190 3.47 5.38 8.90
N ILE A 191 4.56 4.63 8.68
CA ILE A 191 5.79 5.16 8.08
C ILE A 191 5.53 5.59 6.64
N SER A 192 4.81 4.80 5.84
CA SER A 192 4.47 5.18 4.46
C SER A 192 3.61 6.44 4.43
N THR A 193 2.60 6.54 5.29
CA THR A 193 1.75 7.74 5.40
C THR A 193 2.57 8.97 5.81
N TYR A 194 3.53 8.81 6.72
CA TYR A 194 4.46 9.87 7.09
C TYR A 194 5.34 10.31 5.92
N ILE A 195 5.93 9.37 5.18
CA ILE A 195 6.74 9.65 3.98
C ILE A 195 5.88 10.38 2.94
N PHE A 196 4.65 9.93 2.71
CA PHE A 196 3.72 10.55 1.76
C PHE A 196 3.34 11.97 2.15
N GLY A 197 3.06 12.20 3.43
CA GLY A 197 2.76 13.53 3.97
C GLY A 197 3.97 14.46 4.03
N SER A 198 5.18 13.91 4.05
CA SER A 198 6.44 14.66 4.09
C SER A 198 6.91 15.12 2.71
N TRP A 199 6.42 14.51 1.64
CA TRP A 199 6.80 14.83 0.26
C TRP A 199 6.25 16.20 -0.17
N TRP A 200 7.04 16.97 -0.93
CA TRP A 200 6.67 18.31 -1.41
C TRP A 200 5.28 18.33 -2.08
N CYS A 201 4.99 17.29 -2.86
CA CYS A 201 3.71 17.06 -3.51
C CYS A 201 2.93 15.97 -2.76
N TRP A 202 2.50 16.29 -1.53
CA TRP A 202 1.77 15.35 -0.67
C TRP A 202 0.48 14.80 -1.31
N TRP A 203 -0.07 15.45 -2.33
CA TRP A 203 -1.24 14.97 -3.09
C TRP A 203 -0.88 14.02 -4.26
N PHE A 204 0.41 13.79 -4.50
CA PHE A 204 0.96 12.89 -5.54
C PHE A 204 0.54 13.24 -6.97
N GLY A 205 0.37 14.53 -7.25
CA GLY A 205 0.10 15.06 -8.58
C GLY A 205 -1.24 14.61 -9.13
N GLY A 206 -1.28 14.33 -10.43
CA GLY A 206 -2.45 13.79 -11.11
C GLY A 206 -2.73 12.33 -10.73
N ALA A 207 -3.41 12.15 -9.60
CA ALA A 207 -3.84 10.86 -9.12
C ALA A 207 -5.36 10.84 -8.89
N TYR A 208 -5.95 9.67 -9.01
CA TYR A 208 -7.23 9.31 -8.41
C TYR A 208 -7.01 8.62 -7.06
N GLY A 209 -7.48 9.25 -5.98
CA GLY A 209 -7.60 8.65 -4.65
C GLY A 209 -6.29 8.24 -3.99
N HIS A 210 -5.23 9.03 -4.15
CA HIS A 210 -3.91 8.79 -3.57
C HIS A 210 -3.25 7.46 -4.01
N ARG A 211 -2.76 7.42 -5.26
CA ARG A 211 -2.18 6.24 -5.91
C ARG A 211 -1.14 5.46 -5.10
N SER A 212 -0.39 6.15 -4.25
CA SER A 212 0.65 5.58 -3.39
C SER A 212 0.20 4.55 -2.36
N TYR A 213 -1.10 4.46 -2.07
CA TYR A 213 -1.60 3.46 -1.13
C TYR A 213 -1.92 2.12 -1.80
N ILE A 214 -1.95 2.05 -3.14
CA ILE A 214 -2.30 0.83 -3.88
C ILE A 214 -1.35 -0.31 -3.56
N GLU A 215 -0.05 -0.03 -3.59
CA GLU A 215 1.00 -0.98 -3.21
C GLU A 215 0.93 -1.46 -1.75
N LEU A 216 0.15 -0.80 -0.87
CA LEU A 216 -0.06 -1.20 0.53
C LEU A 216 -1.34 -2.04 0.74
N LEU A 217 -2.23 -2.10 -0.24
CA LEU A 217 -3.48 -2.86 -0.16
C LEU A 217 -3.28 -4.37 0.17
N PRO A 218 -2.23 -5.07 -0.32
CA PRO A 218 -2.01 -6.47 0.04
C PRO A 218 -1.78 -6.67 1.56
N PHE A 219 -1.18 -5.69 2.23
CA PHE A 219 -0.98 -5.71 3.68
C PHE A 219 -2.30 -5.40 4.42
N LEU A 220 -3.11 -4.47 3.91
CA LEU A 220 -4.41 -4.11 4.48
C LEU A 220 -5.49 -5.18 4.26
N ALA A 221 -5.27 -6.12 3.35
CA ALA A 221 -6.15 -7.26 3.13
C ALA A 221 -6.35 -8.12 4.40
N PHE A 222 -5.33 -8.24 5.26
CA PHE A 222 -5.38 -9.04 6.49
C PHE A 222 -6.34 -8.46 7.53
N PRO A 223 -6.20 -7.20 7.99
CA PRO A 223 -7.15 -6.62 8.93
C PRO A 223 -8.57 -6.49 8.34
N LEU A 224 -8.71 -6.28 7.02
CA LEU A 224 -10.02 -6.32 6.36
C LEU A 224 -10.65 -7.71 6.44
N CYS A 225 -9.89 -8.76 6.10
CA CYS A 225 -10.33 -10.15 6.19
C CYS A 225 -10.70 -10.55 7.63
N TYR A 226 -9.96 -10.05 8.63
CA TYR A 226 -10.27 -10.26 10.04
C TYR A 226 -11.65 -9.70 10.41
N ILE A 227 -11.95 -8.44 10.05
CA ILE A 227 -13.24 -7.83 10.38
C ILE A 227 -14.40 -8.52 9.67
N VAL A 228 -14.24 -8.81 8.37
CA VAL A 228 -15.23 -9.56 7.59
C VAL A 228 -15.49 -10.92 8.24
N SER A 229 -14.44 -11.69 8.52
CA SER A 229 -14.57 -13.02 9.12
C SER A 229 -15.15 -12.98 10.54
N TYR A 230 -14.75 -11.99 11.34
CA TYR A 230 -15.24 -11.79 12.70
C TYR A 230 -16.74 -11.47 12.73
N ILE A 231 -17.21 -10.61 11.83
CA ILE A 231 -18.64 -10.26 11.76
C ILE A 231 -19.45 -11.43 11.21
N PHE A 232 -18.92 -12.14 10.20
CA PHE A 232 -19.60 -13.28 9.59
C PHE A 232 -19.72 -14.48 10.53
N SER A 233 -18.85 -14.62 11.54
CA SER A 233 -18.94 -15.69 12.54
C SER A 233 -19.99 -15.43 13.63
N LYS A 234 -20.53 -14.21 13.77
CA LYS A 234 -21.55 -13.91 14.78
C LYS A 234 -22.93 -14.46 14.40
N PRO A 235 -23.78 -14.86 15.35
CA PRO A 235 -25.11 -15.37 15.04
C PRO A 235 -26.10 -14.28 14.60
N ARG A 236 -25.87 -13.00 14.98
CA ARG A 236 -26.77 -11.89 14.66
C ARG A 236 -26.61 -11.43 13.20
N GLY A 237 -27.65 -11.62 12.40
CA GLY A 237 -27.67 -11.23 10.98
C GLY A 237 -27.60 -9.72 10.73
N ALA A 238 -28.16 -8.89 11.61
CA ALA A 238 -28.27 -7.44 11.39
C ALA A 238 -26.91 -6.74 11.16
N ILE A 239 -25.88 -7.07 11.96
CA ILE A 239 -24.54 -6.47 11.80
C ILE A 239 -23.88 -6.94 10.49
N LYS A 240 -24.12 -8.18 10.07
CA LYS A 240 -23.60 -8.70 8.79
C LYS A 240 -24.21 -7.95 7.62
N TRP A 241 -25.53 -7.78 7.63
CA TRP A 241 -26.25 -7.04 6.59
C TRP A 241 -25.88 -5.57 6.57
N ALA A 242 -25.68 -4.94 7.74
CA ALA A 242 -25.19 -3.57 7.82
C ALA A 242 -23.77 -3.42 7.22
N LEU A 243 -22.85 -4.34 7.55
CA LEU A 243 -21.51 -4.35 6.95
C LEU A 243 -21.56 -4.55 5.43
N LEU A 244 -22.36 -5.50 4.95
CA LEU A 244 -22.51 -5.77 3.53
C LEU A 244 -23.12 -4.57 2.80
N ALA A 245 -24.16 -3.95 3.35
CA ALA A 245 -24.76 -2.73 2.80
C ALA A 245 -23.75 -1.59 2.73
N LEU A 246 -22.94 -1.41 3.78
CA LEU A 246 -21.88 -0.40 3.81
C LEU A 246 -20.80 -0.68 2.76
N ILE A 247 -20.37 -1.93 2.60
CA ILE A 247 -19.41 -2.34 1.56
C ILE A 247 -19.98 -2.06 0.17
N VAL A 248 -21.23 -2.44 -0.09
CA VAL A 248 -21.89 -2.20 -1.38
C VAL A 248 -21.98 -0.70 -1.66
N LEU A 249 -22.34 0.11 -0.66
CA LEU A 249 -22.37 1.57 -0.77
C LEU A 249 -20.99 2.13 -1.12
N PHE A 250 -19.91 1.64 -0.49
CA PHE A 250 -18.55 2.10 -0.79
C PHE A 250 -18.02 1.60 -2.14
N CYS A 251 -18.41 0.40 -2.60
CA CYS A 251 -18.14 -0.05 -3.96
C CYS A 251 -18.84 0.88 -4.97
N TYR A 252 -20.15 1.13 -4.78
CA TYR A 252 -20.93 2.03 -5.63
C TYR A 252 -20.30 3.43 -5.68
N TYR A 253 -19.98 3.99 -4.50
CA TYR A 253 -19.34 5.28 -4.37
C TYR A 253 -18.03 5.36 -5.16
N ASN A 254 -17.12 4.39 -4.97
CA ASN A 254 -15.83 4.42 -5.65
C ASN A 254 -15.97 4.19 -7.16
N MET A 255 -16.86 3.30 -7.61
CA MET A 255 -17.12 3.08 -9.03
C MET A 255 -17.71 4.31 -9.71
N ARG A 256 -18.65 5.02 -9.06
CA ARG A 256 -19.23 6.27 -9.57
C ARG A 256 -18.20 7.40 -9.60
N MET A 257 -17.43 7.57 -8.52
CA MET A 257 -16.33 8.54 -8.50
C MET A 257 -15.30 8.25 -9.59
N ASN A 258 -14.96 6.98 -9.80
CA ASN A 258 -14.06 6.55 -10.86
C ASN A 258 -14.61 6.86 -12.26
N TYR A 259 -15.90 6.65 -12.47
CA TYR A 259 -16.57 6.95 -13.74
C TYR A 259 -16.55 8.47 -14.01
N LEU A 260 -16.92 9.28 -13.02
CA LEU A 260 -16.92 10.74 -13.10
C LEU A 260 -15.53 11.36 -13.18
N TYR A 261 -14.48 10.60 -12.84
CA TYR A 261 -13.09 11.04 -12.94
C TYR A 261 -12.70 11.31 -14.39
N GLU A 262 -12.95 12.52 -14.84
CA GLU A 262 -12.56 13.04 -16.14
C GLU A 262 -11.47 14.10 -15.96
N GLY A 263 -10.37 13.94 -16.71
CA GLY A 263 -9.20 14.79 -16.55
C GLY A 263 -8.47 14.56 -15.22
N VAL A 264 -7.53 15.44 -14.93
CA VAL A 264 -6.70 15.35 -13.73
C VAL A 264 -7.30 16.22 -12.64
N TRP A 265 -7.91 15.63 -11.61
CA TRP A 265 -8.37 16.34 -10.41
C TRP A 265 -7.17 16.67 -9.51
N SER A 266 -6.30 17.56 -9.97
CA SER A 266 -5.11 17.96 -9.23
C SER A 266 -4.83 19.46 -9.41
N GLU A 267 -3.77 19.95 -8.77
CA GLU A 267 -3.38 21.37 -8.75
C GLU A 267 -4.26 22.27 -7.86
N ARG A 268 -3.91 23.56 -7.78
CA ARG A 268 -4.50 24.53 -6.83
C ARG A 268 -5.98 24.83 -7.08
N TRP A 269 -6.53 24.47 -8.24
CA TRP A 269 -7.92 24.76 -8.59
C TRP A 269 -8.89 23.68 -8.07
N TRP A 270 -8.43 22.44 -7.83
CA TRP A 270 -9.30 21.40 -7.30
C TRP A 270 -9.48 21.54 -5.78
N SER A 271 -10.65 22.05 -5.38
CA SER A 271 -11.00 22.38 -3.99
C SER A 271 -12.31 21.70 -3.57
N TRP A 272 -12.76 21.94 -2.33
CA TRP A 272 -14.07 21.48 -1.88
C TRP A 272 -15.23 21.98 -2.74
N GLU A 273 -15.11 23.18 -3.30
CA GLU A 273 -16.14 23.78 -4.17
C GLU A 273 -16.36 22.98 -5.46
N HIS A 274 -15.33 22.28 -5.94
CA HIS A 274 -15.39 21.41 -7.11
C HIS A 274 -15.75 19.97 -6.72
N TYR A 275 -15.19 19.51 -5.60
CA TYR A 275 -15.43 18.16 -5.09
C TYR A 275 -16.89 17.92 -4.69
N LEU A 276 -17.52 18.88 -3.99
CA LEU A 276 -18.88 18.71 -3.47
C LEU A 276 -19.94 18.55 -4.57
N PRO A 277 -19.93 19.33 -5.66
CA PRO A 277 -20.80 19.08 -6.82
C PRO A 277 -20.62 17.68 -7.42
N VAL A 278 -19.37 17.20 -7.58
CA VAL A 278 -19.11 15.84 -8.06
C VAL A 278 -19.65 14.80 -7.09
N LEU A 279 -19.46 15.01 -5.79
CA LEU A 279 -20.03 14.14 -4.76
C LEU A 279 -21.56 14.07 -4.84
N LYS A 280 -22.25 15.19 -5.13
CA LYS A 280 -23.69 15.17 -5.37
C LYS A 280 -24.06 14.34 -6.61
N GLN A 281 -23.31 14.49 -7.70
CA GLN A 281 -23.51 13.72 -8.93
C GLN A 281 -23.31 12.21 -8.73
N VAL A 282 -22.42 11.78 -7.83
CA VAL A 282 -22.28 10.36 -7.45
C VAL A 282 -23.62 9.77 -7.01
N PHE A 283 -24.41 10.54 -6.27
CA PHE A 283 -25.71 10.13 -5.73
C PHE A 283 -26.92 10.66 -6.52
N PHE A 284 -26.70 11.21 -7.72
CA PHE A 284 -27.76 11.82 -8.55
C PHE A 284 -28.56 12.91 -7.83
N ILE A 285 -27.90 13.64 -6.93
CA ILE A 285 -28.48 14.79 -6.21
C ILE A 285 -28.20 16.05 -7.03
N SER A 286 -29.21 16.89 -7.23
CA SER A 286 -29.11 18.19 -7.90
C SER A 286 -28.54 19.31 -7.02
#